data_AF-A0A448ZXW7-F1
#
_entry.id   AF-A0A448ZXW7-F1
#
_cell.length_a   1.000
_cell.length_b   1.000
_cell.length_c   1.000
_cell.angle_alpha   90.00
_cell.angle_beta   90.00
_cell.angle_gamma   90.00
#
_symmetry.space_group_name_H-M   'P 1'
#
loop_
_entity.id
_entity.type
_entity.pdbx_description
1 polymer ?
#
loop_
_entity_poly.entity_id
_entity_poly.type
_entity_poly.pdbx_seq_one_letter_code
_entity_poly.pdbx_strand_id
1 'polypeptide(L)'
;MAKQEEIIKFFEVNGKQYPVKVIFTENLKTYMTFDKGFYTLKIRKFFLNTPHTEKFVADSINKLSKDAKKENLAINWVDKYFYFLGNKVYFNYMNHELSFTLDSKTYKEVCLEEIDAENFIWDILSEKLYPILVNLVNKHLPNMDPYKQINDFTIKVVTKTSNWACIIRREKRIIFTKYLSFYEEKMIESVVVHELAHLQYHGHNKAFYQLVENNYPNYKAVTKKLNQHIFKLTND
;
A
#
# COMPACT_ATOMS: atom_id res chain seq x y z
N MET A 1 -13.61 6.53 -35.20
CA MET A 1 -12.96 5.57 -34.29
C MET A 1 -13.75 4.27 -34.35
N ALA A 2 -13.15 3.17 -34.78
CA ALA A 2 -13.84 1.88 -34.82
C ALA A 2 -14.27 1.50 -33.39
N LYS A 3 -15.56 1.17 -33.21
CA LYS A 3 -16.10 0.69 -31.93
C LYS A 3 -15.36 -0.62 -31.60
N GLN A 4 -14.62 -0.64 -30.50
CA GLN A 4 -14.01 -1.89 -30.03
C GLN A 4 -15.13 -2.90 -29.75
N GLU A 5 -15.04 -4.08 -30.35
CA GLU A 5 -16.00 -5.16 -30.12
C GLU A 5 -15.87 -5.64 -28.67
N GLU A 6 -17.00 -5.67 -27.95
CA GLU A 6 -17.06 -6.11 -26.56
C GLU A 6 -18.22 -7.09 -26.34
N ILE A 7 -17.99 -8.09 -25.49
CA ILE A 7 -18.99 -9.09 -25.09
C ILE A 7 -18.92 -9.33 -23.58
N ILE A 8 -19.96 -9.92 -23.02
CA ILE A 8 -19.91 -10.50 -21.67
C ILE A 8 -19.78 -12.02 -21.84
N LYS A 9 -18.73 -12.60 -21.26
CA LYS A 9 -18.54 -14.05 -21.22
C LYS A 9 -18.49 -14.49 -19.75
N PHE A 10 -19.16 -15.60 -19.46
CA PHE A 10 -19.09 -16.22 -18.15
C PHE A 10 -17.91 -17.20 -18.11
N PHE A 11 -17.11 -17.12 -17.05
CA PHE A 11 -16.03 -18.05 -16.77
C PHE A 11 -16.30 -18.76 -15.45
N GLU A 12 -16.07 -20.08 -15.43
CA GLU A 12 -16.15 -20.88 -14.22
C GLU A 12 -14.81 -20.88 -13.49
N VAL A 13 -14.79 -20.46 -12.23
CA VAL A 13 -13.59 -20.47 -11.37
C VAL A 13 -13.99 -20.99 -10.01
N ASN A 14 -13.36 -22.09 -9.57
CA ASN A 14 -13.63 -22.75 -8.29
C ASN A 14 -15.14 -23.07 -8.07
N GLY A 15 -15.84 -23.53 -9.11
CA GLY A 15 -17.27 -23.85 -9.05
C GLY A 15 -18.21 -22.65 -9.02
N LYS A 16 -17.71 -21.42 -9.22
CA LYS A 16 -18.51 -20.20 -9.32
C LYS A 16 -18.40 -19.57 -10.70
N GLN A 17 -19.52 -19.10 -11.24
CA GLN A 17 -19.60 -18.38 -12.51
C GLN A 17 -19.30 -16.88 -12.30
N TYR A 18 -18.39 -16.34 -13.09
CA TYR A 18 -18.00 -14.93 -13.06
C TYR A 18 -18.32 -14.26 -14.40
N PRO A 19 -19.17 -13.21 -14.43
CA PRO A 19 -19.34 -12.41 -15.63
C PRO A 19 -18.08 -11.57 -15.87
N VAL A 20 -17.47 -11.73 -17.05
CA VAL A 20 -16.29 -10.99 -17.47
C VAL A 20 -16.62 -10.20 -18.73
N LYS A 21 -16.40 -8.88 -18.68
CA LYS A 21 -16.45 -8.02 -19.86
C LYS A 21 -15.20 -8.28 -20.70
N VAL A 22 -15.37 -8.81 -21.90
CA VAL A 22 -14.27 -9.08 -22.83
C VAL A 22 -14.22 -7.95 -23.85
N ILE A 23 -13.09 -7.28 -23.95
CA ILE A 23 -12.83 -6.24 -24.95
C ILE A 23 -11.78 -6.78 -25.92
N PHE A 24 -12.14 -6.86 -27.20
CA PHE A 24 -11.22 -7.33 -28.22
C PHE A 24 -10.23 -6.24 -28.61
N THR A 25 -8.95 -6.58 -28.62
CA THR A 25 -7.85 -5.65 -28.92
C THR A 25 -6.79 -6.30 -29.78
N GLU A 26 -6.10 -5.49 -30.59
CA GLU A 26 -4.91 -5.90 -31.36
C GLU A 26 -3.63 -5.93 -30.52
N ASN A 27 -3.67 -5.60 -29.22
CA ASN A 27 -2.49 -5.68 -28.37
C ASN A 27 -2.02 -7.15 -28.24
N LEU A 28 -0.70 -7.37 -28.26
CA LEU A 28 -0.11 -8.70 -28.04
C LEU A 28 -0.28 -9.18 -26.59
N LYS A 29 -0.36 -8.26 -25.64
CA LYS A 29 -0.50 -8.58 -24.21
C LYS A 29 -1.97 -8.78 -23.85
N THR A 30 -2.26 -9.95 -23.29
CA THR A 30 -3.53 -10.20 -22.58
C THR A 30 -3.42 -9.66 -21.17
N TYR A 31 -4.42 -8.92 -20.71
CA TYR A 31 -4.47 -8.46 -19.32
C TYR A 31 -5.91 -8.37 -18.83
N MET A 32 -6.07 -8.45 -17.52
CA MET A 32 -7.36 -8.38 -16.85
C MET A 32 -7.32 -7.34 -15.74
N THR A 33 -8.41 -6.60 -15.57
CA THR A 33 -8.61 -5.62 -14.51
C THR A 33 -9.90 -5.88 -13.76
N PHE A 34 -9.99 -5.40 -12.53
CA PHE A 34 -11.24 -5.34 -11.77
C PHE A 34 -11.47 -3.89 -11.38
N ASP A 35 -12.56 -3.31 -11.89
CA ASP A 35 -12.94 -1.91 -11.61
C ASP A 35 -14.45 -1.83 -11.46
N LYS A 36 -14.93 -0.99 -10.52
CA LYS A 36 -16.36 -0.76 -10.24
C LYS A 36 -17.20 -2.05 -10.12
N GLY A 37 -16.62 -3.12 -9.58
CA GLY A 37 -17.31 -4.40 -9.39
C GLY A 37 -17.28 -5.35 -10.60
N PHE A 38 -16.62 -4.99 -11.70
CA PHE A 38 -16.59 -5.80 -12.93
C PHE A 38 -15.18 -6.22 -13.32
N TYR A 39 -15.04 -7.48 -13.72
CA TYR A 39 -13.83 -7.98 -14.38
C TYR A 39 -13.84 -7.59 -15.86
N THR A 40 -12.75 -6.99 -16.32
CA THR A 40 -12.55 -6.67 -17.74
C THR A 40 -11.33 -7.41 -18.27
N LEU A 41 -11.52 -8.27 -19.25
CA LEU A 41 -10.47 -9.00 -19.98
C LEU A 41 -10.22 -8.31 -21.32
N LYS A 42 -8.98 -7.87 -21.56
CA LYS A 42 -8.54 -7.37 -22.86
C LYS A 42 -7.68 -8.42 -23.55
N ILE A 43 -8.15 -8.89 -24.70
CA ILE A 43 -7.57 -10.04 -25.41
C ILE A 43 -7.76 -9.93 -26.93
N ARG A 44 -6.89 -10.56 -27.72
CA ARG A 44 -7.16 -10.77 -29.16
C ARG A 44 -8.23 -11.84 -29.34
N LYS A 45 -9.15 -11.61 -30.28
CA LYS A 45 -10.35 -12.44 -30.50
C LYS A 45 -10.06 -13.94 -30.60
N PHE A 46 -9.00 -14.31 -31.30
CA PHE A 46 -8.60 -15.69 -31.52
C PHE A 46 -8.28 -16.48 -30.24
N PHE A 47 -7.84 -15.84 -29.16
CA PHE A 47 -7.38 -16.56 -27.95
C PHE A 47 -8.48 -16.83 -26.92
N LEU A 48 -9.67 -16.23 -27.06
CA LEU A 48 -10.69 -16.20 -26.00
C LEU A 48 -11.11 -17.59 -25.48
N ASN A 49 -11.12 -18.60 -26.36
CA ASN A 49 -11.61 -19.94 -26.05
C ASN A 49 -10.46 -20.96 -25.94
N THR A 50 -9.31 -20.54 -25.41
CA THR A 50 -8.17 -21.42 -25.18
C THR A 50 -8.04 -21.82 -23.71
N PRO A 51 -7.53 -23.04 -23.41
CA PRO A 51 -7.24 -23.45 -22.03
C PRO A 51 -6.26 -22.50 -21.31
N HIS A 52 -5.35 -21.90 -22.07
CA HIS A 52 -4.42 -20.89 -21.54
C HIS A 52 -5.17 -19.65 -21.05
N THR A 53 -6.15 -19.16 -21.81
CA THR A 53 -6.99 -18.02 -21.40
C THR A 53 -7.88 -18.36 -20.22
N GLU A 54 -8.48 -19.55 -20.18
CA GLU A 54 -9.27 -19.98 -19.02
C GLU A 54 -8.44 -20.01 -17.74
N LYS A 55 -7.23 -20.60 -17.80
CA LYS A 55 -6.29 -20.57 -16.69
C LYS A 55 -5.90 -19.15 -16.29
N PHE A 56 -5.55 -18.31 -17.27
CA PHE A 56 -5.20 -16.91 -17.03
C PHE A 56 -6.33 -16.13 -16.34
N VAL A 57 -7.58 -16.33 -16.78
CA VAL A 57 -8.77 -15.71 -16.17
C VAL A 57 -8.99 -16.23 -14.76
N ALA A 58 -8.86 -17.54 -14.52
CA ALA A 58 -8.97 -18.12 -13.19
C ALA A 58 -7.91 -17.54 -12.23
N ASP A 59 -6.65 -17.52 -12.64
CA ASP A 59 -5.54 -16.93 -11.88
C ASP A 59 -5.77 -15.43 -11.62
N SER A 60 -6.25 -14.70 -12.63
CA SER A 60 -6.54 -13.27 -12.53
C SER A 60 -7.70 -12.99 -11.59
N ILE A 61 -8.79 -13.75 -11.65
CA ILE A 61 -9.95 -13.60 -10.74
C ILE A 61 -9.50 -13.89 -9.30
N ASN A 62 -8.73 -14.96 -9.07
CA ASN A 62 -8.21 -15.29 -7.75
C ASN A 62 -7.29 -14.19 -7.20
N LYS A 63 -6.48 -13.56 -8.05
CA LYS A 63 -5.61 -12.45 -7.65
C LYS A 63 -6.41 -11.17 -7.41
N LEU A 64 -7.20 -10.74 -8.39
CA LEU A 64 -7.93 -9.48 -8.37
C LEU A 64 -9.05 -9.47 -7.32
N SER A 65 -9.66 -10.62 -7.00
CA SER A 65 -10.61 -10.72 -5.88
C SER A 65 -9.93 -10.55 -4.51
N LYS A 66 -8.67 -10.99 -4.36
CA LYS A 66 -7.86 -10.69 -3.17
C LYS A 66 -7.49 -9.21 -3.13
N ASP A 67 -7.13 -8.64 -4.27
CA ASP A 67 -6.85 -7.20 -4.39
C ASP A 67 -8.10 -6.34 -4.13
N ALA A 68 -9.29 -6.81 -4.50
CA ALA A 68 -10.57 -6.14 -4.23
C ALA A 68 -10.99 -6.18 -2.76
N LYS A 69 -10.53 -7.20 -2.01
CA LYS A 69 -10.72 -7.29 -0.55
C LYS A 69 -9.70 -6.46 0.24
N LYS A 70 -8.70 -5.93 -0.44
CA LYS A 70 -7.64 -5.14 0.16
C LYS A 70 -8.24 -3.79 0.58
N GLU A 71 -8.10 -3.43 1.85
CA GLU A 71 -8.53 -2.11 2.32
C GLU A 71 -7.80 -1.01 1.54
N ASN A 72 -8.49 0.05 1.14
CA ASN A 72 -7.85 1.16 0.43
C ASN A 72 -6.97 1.96 1.39
N LEU A 73 -5.84 2.49 0.89
CA LEU A 73 -5.01 3.46 1.64
C LEU A 73 -5.64 4.85 1.58
N ALA A 74 -6.87 4.96 2.06
CA ALA A 74 -7.66 6.17 2.02
C ALA A 74 -8.45 6.35 3.31
N ILE A 75 -8.93 7.57 3.54
CA ILE A 75 -9.89 7.87 4.59
C ILE A 75 -11.24 7.31 4.15
N ASN A 76 -11.93 6.59 5.03
CA ASN A 76 -13.27 6.08 4.77
C ASN A 76 -14.30 7.15 5.16
N TRP A 77 -14.80 7.87 4.15
CA TRP A 77 -15.80 8.93 4.30
C TRP A 77 -17.22 8.41 4.56
N VAL A 78 -17.54 7.18 4.13
CA VAL A 78 -18.87 6.58 4.33
C VAL A 78 -19.08 6.23 5.80
N ASP A 79 -18.11 5.52 6.39
CA ASP A 79 -18.14 5.06 7.78
C ASP A 79 -17.41 6.01 8.74
N LYS A 80 -16.90 7.13 8.22
CA LYS A 80 -16.19 8.20 8.93
C LYS A 80 -15.05 7.70 9.82
N TYR A 81 -14.11 6.94 9.25
CA TYR A 81 -12.88 6.54 9.94
C TYR A 81 -11.65 6.60 9.06
N PHE A 82 -10.48 6.65 9.69
CA PHE A 82 -9.18 6.38 9.08
C PHE A 82 -8.37 5.45 9.99
N TYR A 83 -7.24 4.94 9.51
CA TYR A 83 -6.33 4.14 10.33
C TYR A 83 -5.18 5.01 10.88
N PHE A 84 -4.78 4.76 12.11
CA PHE A 84 -3.52 5.27 12.65
C PHE A 84 -2.88 4.19 13.53
N LEU A 85 -1.61 3.86 13.24
CA LEU A 85 -0.84 2.83 13.92
C LEU A 85 -1.60 1.51 14.13
N GLY A 86 -2.32 1.08 13.08
CA GLY A 86 -3.08 -0.16 13.03
C GLY A 86 -4.47 -0.11 13.67
N ASN A 87 -4.88 1.02 14.24
CA ASN A 87 -6.19 1.16 14.87
C ASN A 87 -7.10 2.10 14.08
N LYS A 88 -8.40 1.82 14.07
CA LYS A 88 -9.40 2.74 13.50
C LYS A 88 -9.57 3.95 14.41
N VAL A 89 -9.52 5.13 13.82
CA VAL A 89 -9.85 6.40 14.44
C VAL A 89 -11.08 6.94 13.73
N TYR A 90 -12.16 7.09 14.49
CA TYR A 90 -13.40 7.65 13.98
C TYR A 90 -13.37 9.17 14.07
N PHE A 91 -13.93 9.81 13.06
CA PHE A 91 -14.07 11.26 13.01
C PHE A 91 -15.53 11.66 12.80
N ASN A 92 -15.85 12.89 13.15
CA ASN A 92 -17.09 13.52 12.77
C ASN A 92 -16.80 14.67 11.82
N TYR A 93 -17.58 14.74 10.74
CA TYR A 93 -17.61 15.88 9.83
C TYR A 93 -19.06 16.29 9.62
N MET A 94 -19.43 17.48 10.07
CA MET A 94 -20.76 18.08 9.93
C MET A 94 -20.65 19.61 9.96
N ASN A 95 -21.50 20.31 9.21
CA ASN A 95 -21.55 21.78 9.18
C ASN A 95 -20.17 22.43 8.96
N HIS A 96 -19.37 21.88 8.05
CA HIS A 96 -18.01 22.33 7.76
C HIS A 96 -17.05 22.27 8.96
N GLU A 97 -17.32 21.44 9.97
CA GLU A 97 -16.43 21.20 11.11
C GLU A 97 -16.01 19.73 11.13
N LEU A 98 -14.69 19.50 11.12
CA LEU A 98 -14.07 18.19 11.35
C LEU A 98 -13.67 18.07 12.83
N SER A 99 -13.89 16.90 13.42
CA SER A 99 -13.35 16.57 14.74
C SER A 99 -13.02 15.09 14.90
N PHE A 100 -11.96 14.78 15.66
CA PHE A 100 -11.60 13.41 16.05
C PHE A 100 -10.68 13.43 17.27
N THR A 101 -10.54 12.28 17.93
CA THR A 101 -9.63 12.12 19.08
C THR A 101 -8.52 11.13 18.72
N LEU A 102 -7.27 11.55 18.94
CA LEU A 102 -6.07 10.74 18.69
C LEU A 102 -5.07 10.96 19.83
N ASP A 103 -4.56 9.88 20.41
CA ASP A 103 -3.63 9.91 21.55
C ASP A 103 -4.15 10.74 22.73
N SER A 104 -5.43 10.59 23.07
CA SER A 104 -6.13 11.38 24.11
C SER A 104 -6.23 12.89 23.84
N LYS A 105 -5.79 13.36 22.67
CA LYS A 105 -5.96 14.75 22.22
C LYS A 105 -7.11 14.84 21.23
N THR A 106 -7.99 15.82 21.42
CA THR A 106 -9.06 16.11 20.47
C THR A 106 -8.60 17.17 19.48
N TYR A 107 -8.79 16.88 18.20
CA TYR A 107 -8.55 17.77 17.08
C TYR A 107 -9.89 18.29 16.58
N LYS A 108 -9.95 19.59 16.27
CA LYS A 108 -11.11 20.25 15.66
C LYS A 108 -10.61 21.28 14.65
N GLU A 109 -11.21 21.30 13.48
CA GLU A 109 -10.85 22.24 12.40
C GLU A 109 -12.06 22.60 11.56
N VAL A 110 -12.11 23.84 11.08
CA VAL A 110 -13.14 24.28 10.13
C VAL A 110 -12.67 23.92 8.72
N CYS A 111 -13.43 23.08 8.03
CA CYS A 111 -13.12 22.55 6.71
C CYS A 111 -14.33 22.76 5.79
N LEU A 112 -14.19 23.65 4.80
CA LEU A 112 -15.29 24.00 3.89
C LEU A 112 -15.70 22.80 3.04
N GLU A 113 -14.73 22.00 2.60
CA GLU A 113 -14.95 20.82 1.77
C GLU A 113 -14.34 19.56 2.41
N GLU A 114 -14.80 18.38 1.99
CA GLU A 114 -14.23 17.09 2.43
C GLU A 114 -12.72 17.00 2.13
N ILE A 115 -12.26 17.63 1.04
CA ILE A 115 -10.85 17.66 0.68
C ILE A 115 -9.99 18.44 1.70
N ASP A 116 -10.54 19.50 2.29
CA ASP A 116 -9.83 20.29 3.31
C ASP A 116 -9.68 19.47 4.59
N ALA A 117 -10.74 18.76 4.96
CA ALA A 117 -10.75 17.85 6.10
C ALA A 117 -9.81 16.65 5.88
N GLU A 118 -9.79 16.07 4.66
CA GLU A 118 -8.84 15.02 4.30
C GLU A 118 -7.38 15.50 4.42
N ASN A 119 -7.07 16.68 3.89
CA ASN A 119 -5.75 17.27 3.98
C ASN A 119 -5.33 17.49 5.44
N PHE A 120 -6.22 18.05 6.26
CA PHE A 120 -5.97 18.25 7.68
C PHE A 120 -5.69 16.93 8.41
N ILE A 121 -6.47 15.87 8.16
CA ILE A 121 -6.20 14.54 8.73
C ILE A 121 -4.81 14.06 8.30
N TRP A 122 -4.48 14.14 7.01
CA TRP A 122 -3.16 13.70 6.52
C TRP A 122 -1.99 14.48 7.09
N ASP A 123 -2.17 15.78 7.36
CA ASP A 123 -1.16 16.61 8.00
C ASP A 123 -0.90 16.13 9.43
N ILE A 124 -1.95 15.90 10.23
CA ILE A 124 -1.83 15.35 11.58
C ILE A 124 -1.16 13.97 11.58
N LEU A 125 -1.55 13.08 10.66
CA LEU A 125 -0.94 11.75 10.56
C LEU A 125 0.53 11.81 10.16
N SER A 126 0.89 12.73 9.26
CA SER A 126 2.28 12.90 8.81
C SER A 126 3.15 13.52 9.90
N GLU A 127 2.62 14.51 10.64
CA GLU A 127 3.25 15.12 11.81
C GLU A 127 3.59 14.05 12.86
N LYS A 128 2.65 13.15 13.16
CA LYS A 128 2.84 12.08 14.15
C LYS A 128 3.72 10.93 13.65
N LEU A 129 3.67 10.60 12.36
CA LEU A 129 4.51 9.56 11.77
C LEU A 129 6.00 9.96 11.75
N TYR A 130 6.29 11.24 11.53
CA TYR A 130 7.67 11.72 11.39
C TYR A 130 8.59 11.36 12.58
N PRO A 131 8.26 11.66 13.85
CA PRO A 131 9.12 11.30 14.99
C PRO A 131 9.28 9.78 15.15
N ILE A 132 8.27 8.97 14.80
CA ILE A 132 8.36 7.51 14.80
C ILE A 132 9.43 7.05 13.80
N LEU A 133 9.39 7.58 12.58
CA LEU A 133 10.40 7.27 11.55
C LEU A 133 11.81 7.69 11.97
N VAL A 134 11.96 8.89 12.53
CA VAL A 134 13.24 9.39 13.06
C VAL A 134 13.78 8.45 14.13
N ASN A 135 12.95 8.05 15.10
CA ASN A 135 13.34 7.15 16.17
C ASN A 135 13.75 5.77 15.65
N LEU A 136 12.98 5.20 14.72
CA LEU A 136 13.28 3.90 14.12
C LEU A 136 14.55 3.93 13.27
N VAL A 137 14.77 4.99 12.49
CA VAL A 137 16.00 5.18 11.72
C VAL A 137 17.18 5.28 12.67
N ASN A 138 17.09 6.10 13.72
CA ASN A 138 18.17 6.26 14.69
C ASN A 138 18.48 4.96 15.45
N LYS A 139 17.46 4.17 15.77
CA LYS A 139 17.59 2.85 16.42
C LYS A 139 18.36 1.85 15.57
N HIS A 140 18.06 1.77 14.27
CA HIS A 140 18.56 0.70 13.40
C HIS A 140 19.79 1.07 12.57
N LEU A 141 20.02 2.36 12.31
CA LEU A 141 21.13 2.81 11.47
C LEU A 141 22.50 2.30 11.95
N PRO A 142 22.86 2.31 13.26
CA PRO A 142 24.16 1.81 13.71
C PRO A 142 24.41 0.32 13.41
N ASN A 143 23.36 -0.50 13.39
CA ASN A 143 23.46 -1.92 13.06
C ASN A 143 23.59 -2.16 11.54
N MET A 144 23.19 -1.17 10.74
CA MET A 144 23.20 -1.22 9.28
C MET A 144 24.47 -0.61 8.70
N ASP A 145 24.92 0.52 9.25
CA ASP A 145 26.15 1.20 8.88
C ASP A 145 26.67 1.98 10.11
N PRO A 146 27.64 1.43 10.87
CA PRO A 146 28.13 2.05 12.10
C PRO A 146 28.89 3.36 11.86
N TYR A 147 29.22 3.70 10.62
CA TYR A 147 29.88 4.95 10.24
C TYR A 147 28.91 6.05 9.84
N LYS A 148 27.60 5.79 9.92
CA LYS A 148 26.55 6.74 9.57
C LYS A 148 25.73 7.13 10.79
N GLN A 149 25.30 8.37 10.78
CA GLN A 149 24.41 8.93 11.79
C GLN A 149 23.16 9.48 11.14
N ILE A 150 22.07 9.59 11.91
CA ILE A 150 20.79 10.08 11.38
C ILE A 150 20.92 11.48 10.75
N ASN A 151 21.78 12.33 11.33
CA ASN A 151 22.05 13.67 10.83
C ASN A 151 22.75 13.70 9.46
N ASP A 152 23.28 12.57 8.99
CA ASP A 152 23.77 12.46 7.61
C ASP A 152 22.62 12.49 6.60
N PHE A 153 21.39 12.18 7.03
CA PHE A 153 20.25 12.00 6.15
C PHE A 153 19.13 12.99 6.41
N THR A 154 18.48 13.44 5.33
CA THR A 154 17.18 14.09 5.41
C THR A 154 16.08 13.04 5.32
N ILE A 155 15.18 12.99 6.30
CA ILE A 155 13.99 12.13 6.27
C ILE A 155 12.82 12.93 5.69
N LYS A 156 12.07 12.34 4.76
CA LYS A 156 10.85 12.95 4.20
C LYS A 156 9.69 11.97 4.24
N VAL A 157 8.51 12.51 4.51
CA VAL A 157 7.22 11.82 4.34
C VAL A 157 6.55 12.40 3.10
N VAL A 158 6.10 11.55 2.17
CA VAL A 158 5.51 12.00 0.89
C VAL A 158 4.28 11.17 0.51
N THR A 159 3.47 11.70 -0.40
CA THR A 159 2.36 10.95 -1.01
C THR A 159 2.88 10.11 -2.17
N LYS A 160 3.18 8.82 -1.94
CA LYS A 160 3.57 7.86 -2.99
C LYS A 160 2.97 6.47 -2.75
N THR A 161 2.59 5.78 -3.80
CA THR A 161 1.97 4.43 -3.72
C THR A 161 2.80 3.33 -4.41
N SER A 162 3.84 3.70 -5.15
CA SER A 162 4.69 2.76 -5.90
C SER A 162 5.59 1.91 -5.01
N ASN A 163 6.01 2.44 -3.86
CA ASN A 163 6.77 1.74 -2.83
C ASN A 163 6.53 2.36 -1.44
N TRP A 164 6.80 1.58 -0.39
CA TRP A 164 6.66 2.03 1.00
C TRP A 164 7.73 3.07 1.35
N ALA A 165 8.97 2.88 0.87
CA ALA A 165 10.05 3.81 1.09
C ALA A 165 11.14 3.71 0.01
N CYS A 166 12.13 4.61 0.05
CA CYS A 166 13.34 4.55 -0.77
C CYS A 166 14.48 5.40 -0.16
N ILE A 167 15.74 5.01 -0.42
CA ILE A 167 16.92 5.82 -0.12
C ILE A 167 17.54 6.39 -1.40
N ILE A 168 17.67 7.72 -1.47
CA ILE A 168 18.42 8.42 -2.52
C ILE A 168 19.80 8.78 -1.96
N ARG A 169 20.78 7.88 -2.15
CA ARG A 169 22.14 8.00 -1.58
C ARG A 169 22.85 9.29 -1.94
N ARG A 170 22.79 9.72 -3.21
CA ARG A 170 23.44 10.96 -3.69
C ARG A 170 22.94 12.20 -2.96
N GLU A 171 21.65 12.22 -2.62
CA GLU A 171 20.99 13.34 -1.94
C GLU A 171 20.95 13.14 -0.42
N LYS A 172 21.55 12.05 0.08
CA LYS A 172 21.44 11.58 1.46
C LYS A 172 20.00 11.71 1.99
N ARG A 173 19.04 11.18 1.24
CA ARG A 173 17.62 11.34 1.55
C ARG A 173 16.95 9.99 1.73
N ILE A 174 16.16 9.85 2.79
CA ILE A 174 15.31 8.70 3.03
C ILE A 174 13.87 9.17 2.91
N ILE A 175 13.10 8.55 2.02
CA ILE A 175 11.75 8.97 1.67
C ILE A 175 10.77 7.86 2.01
N PHE A 176 9.89 8.12 2.97
CA PHE A 176 8.81 7.24 3.39
C PHE A 176 7.47 7.72 2.82
N THR A 177 6.56 6.80 2.54
CA THR A 177 5.19 7.17 2.17
C THR A 177 4.36 7.53 3.41
N LYS A 178 3.48 8.53 3.30
CA LYS A 178 2.55 8.92 4.38
C LYS A 178 1.61 7.79 4.78
N TYR A 179 1.29 6.88 3.85
CA TYR A 179 0.42 5.74 4.11
C TYR A 179 0.99 4.74 5.14
N LEU A 180 2.28 4.84 5.49
CA LEU A 180 2.84 4.08 6.61
C LEU A 180 2.18 4.43 7.95
N SER A 181 1.60 5.63 8.10
CA SER A 181 0.90 6.03 9.32
C SER A 181 -0.28 5.14 9.67
N PHE A 182 -0.85 4.44 8.69
CA PHE A 182 -1.97 3.52 8.90
C PHE A 182 -1.54 2.22 9.58
N TYR A 183 -0.29 1.81 9.42
CA TYR A 183 0.22 0.52 9.90
C TYR A 183 0.79 0.63 11.30
N GLU A 184 0.66 -0.43 12.09
CA GLU A 184 1.30 -0.49 13.41
C GLU A 184 2.82 -0.29 13.34
N GLU A 185 3.40 0.20 14.44
CA GLU A 185 4.81 0.62 14.48
C GLU A 185 5.80 -0.48 14.09
N LYS A 186 5.56 -1.74 14.48
CA LYS A 186 6.40 -2.89 14.09
C LYS A 186 6.44 -3.10 12.58
N MET A 187 5.33 -2.86 11.88
CA MET A 187 5.28 -2.95 10.43
C MET A 187 6.07 -1.80 9.79
N ILE A 188 6.00 -0.59 10.35
CA ILE A 188 6.81 0.56 9.94
C ILE A 188 8.31 0.27 10.14
N GLU A 189 8.67 -0.30 11.29
CA GLU A 189 10.04 -0.72 11.62
C GLU A 189 10.60 -1.70 10.58
N SER A 190 9.79 -2.67 10.12
CA SER A 190 10.21 -3.60 9.07
C SER A 190 10.57 -2.89 7.74
N VAL A 191 9.87 -1.79 7.41
CA VAL A 191 10.18 -0.98 6.23
C VAL A 191 11.46 -0.17 6.44
N VAL A 192 11.63 0.44 7.61
CA VAL A 192 12.87 1.16 7.96
C VAL A 192 14.09 0.23 7.86
N VAL A 193 14.01 -0.98 8.43
CA VAL A 193 15.08 -1.99 8.36
C VAL A 193 15.40 -2.37 6.91
N HIS A 194 14.39 -2.58 6.07
CA HIS A 194 14.58 -2.87 4.65
C HIS A 194 15.34 -1.76 3.92
N GLU A 195 14.90 -0.51 4.10
CA GLU A 195 15.52 0.62 3.44
C GLU A 195 16.96 0.84 3.91
N LEU A 196 17.23 0.74 5.21
CA LEU A 196 18.58 0.93 5.73
C LEU A 196 19.54 -0.19 5.28
N ALA A 197 19.06 -1.41 5.06
CA ALA A 197 19.88 -2.47 4.47
C ALA A 197 20.35 -2.11 3.04
N HIS A 198 19.62 -1.24 2.33
CA HIS A 198 20.07 -0.71 1.05
C HIS A 198 21.27 0.23 1.16
N LEU A 199 21.76 0.58 2.35
CA LEU A 199 23.04 1.27 2.57
C LEU A 199 24.24 0.33 2.39
N GLN A 200 24.07 -0.98 2.63
CA GLN A 200 25.12 -1.99 2.44
C GLN A 200 25.00 -2.71 1.10
N TYR A 201 23.78 -3.01 0.65
CA TYR A 201 23.57 -3.79 -0.56
C TYR A 201 22.62 -3.08 -1.55
N HIS A 202 23.08 -2.95 -2.80
CA HIS A 202 22.29 -2.30 -3.85
C HIS A 202 21.11 -3.12 -4.36
N GLY A 203 21.16 -4.45 -4.22
CA GLY A 203 20.10 -5.36 -4.67
C GLY A 203 19.66 -6.32 -3.57
N HIS A 204 18.56 -7.02 -3.82
CA HIS A 204 17.94 -7.97 -2.89
C HIS A 204 18.56 -9.37 -2.98
N ASN A 205 19.88 -9.46 -2.84
CA ASN A 205 20.58 -10.75 -2.83
C ASN A 205 20.45 -11.48 -1.47
N LYS A 206 21.04 -12.68 -1.36
CA LYS A 206 20.98 -13.47 -0.12
C LYS A 206 21.55 -12.71 1.10
N ALA A 207 22.64 -11.97 0.91
CA ALA A 207 23.27 -11.21 1.99
C ALA A 207 22.40 -10.03 2.45
N PHE A 208 21.71 -9.35 1.52
CA PHE A 208 20.71 -8.34 1.85
C PHE A 208 19.61 -8.90 2.75
N TYR A 209 18.99 -10.02 2.35
CA TYR A 209 17.91 -10.60 3.16
C TYR A 209 18.41 -11.14 4.50
N GLN A 210 19.63 -11.65 4.56
CA GLN A 210 20.24 -12.06 5.82
C GLN A 210 20.45 -10.86 6.76
N LEU A 211 20.93 -9.72 6.25
CA LEU A 211 21.07 -8.50 7.05
C LEU A 211 19.70 -8.00 7.56
N VAL A 212 18.68 -8.00 6.70
CA VAL A 212 17.31 -7.63 7.07
C VAL A 212 16.76 -8.55 8.15
N GLU A 213 16.84 -9.88 7.98
CA GLU A 213 16.31 -10.86 8.93
C GLU A 213 17.05 -10.85 10.27
N ASN A 214 18.35 -10.54 10.27
CA ASN A 214 19.13 -10.36 11.51
C ASN A 214 18.68 -9.16 12.34
N ASN A 215 18.18 -8.10 11.68
CA ASN A 215 17.73 -6.88 12.36
C ASN A 215 16.21 -6.84 12.60
N TYR A 216 15.45 -7.61 11.82
CA TYR A 216 14.01 -7.77 11.99
C TYR A 216 13.60 -9.20 11.64
N PRO A 217 13.54 -10.10 12.64
CA PRO A 217 13.04 -11.45 12.46
C PRO A 217 11.62 -11.45 11.89
N ASN A 218 11.28 -12.45 11.07
CA ASN A 218 9.97 -12.59 10.42
C ASN A 218 9.61 -11.47 9.41
N TYR A 219 10.59 -10.71 8.91
CA TYR A 219 10.41 -9.66 7.91
C TYR A 219 9.46 -10.07 6.76
N LYS A 220 9.67 -11.23 6.15
CA LYS A 220 8.86 -11.71 5.01
C LYS A 220 7.37 -11.82 5.33
N ALA A 221 7.02 -12.30 6.52
CA ALA A 221 5.62 -12.42 6.95
C ALA A 221 4.99 -11.03 7.13
N VAL A 222 5.73 -10.09 7.72
CA VAL A 222 5.29 -8.71 7.90
C VAL A 222 5.12 -7.98 6.56
N THR A 223 6.07 -8.13 5.63
CA THR A 223 5.97 -7.57 4.27
C THR A 223 4.76 -8.10 3.51
N LYS A 224 4.40 -9.37 3.70
CA LYS A 224 3.19 -9.94 3.12
C LYS A 224 1.93 -9.25 3.67
N LYS A 225 1.85 -9.06 4.99
CA LYS A 225 0.74 -8.35 5.65
C LYS A 225 0.65 -6.87 5.19
N LEU A 226 1.78 -6.17 5.08
CA LEU A 226 1.88 -4.81 4.49
C LEU A 226 1.30 -4.77 3.08
N ASN A 227 1.73 -5.68 2.21
CA ASN A 227 1.27 -5.72 0.81
C ASN A 227 -0.19 -6.16 0.67
N GLN A 228 -0.80 -6.69 1.72
CA GLN A 228 -2.23 -7.02 1.80
C GLN A 228 -3.06 -5.93 2.51
N HIS A 229 -2.45 -4.78 2.84
CA HIS A 229 -3.06 -3.70 3.63
C HIS A 229 -3.70 -4.21 4.92
N ILE A 230 -3.04 -5.17 5.57
CA ILE A 230 -3.37 -5.57 6.93
C ILE A 230 -2.64 -4.58 7.84
N PHE A 231 -3.39 -3.70 8.50
CA PHE A 231 -2.82 -2.57 9.23
C PHE A 231 -2.25 -2.91 10.61
N LYS A 232 -2.57 -4.09 11.14
CA LYS A 232 -2.15 -4.55 12.47
C LYS A 232 -1.74 -6.01 12.43
N LEU A 233 -0.65 -6.37 13.10
CA LEU A 233 -0.23 -7.75 13.29
C LEU A 233 -1.09 -8.36 14.40
N THR A 234 -2.03 -9.22 14.03
CA THR A 234 -2.64 -10.14 14.99
C THR A 234 -1.60 -11.16 15.43
N ASN A 235 -1.54 -11.44 16.73
CA ASN A 235 -0.90 -12.66 17.22
C ASN A 235 -1.80 -13.80 16.76
N ASP A 236 -1.39 -14.51 15.71
CA ASP A 236 -2.01 -15.77 15.31
C ASP A 236 -1.43 -16.90 16.17
#